data_AF-A0A6P1DPC9-F1
#
_entry.id   AF-A0A6P1DPC9-F1
#
_cell.length_a   1.000
_cell.length_b   1.000
_cell.length_c   1.000
_cell.angle_alpha   90.00
_cell.angle_beta   90.00
_cell.angle_gamma   90.00
#
_symmetry.space_group_name_H-M   'P 1'
#
loop_
_entity.id
_entity.type
_entity.pdbx_description
1 polymer ?
#
loop_
_entity_poly.entity_id
_entity_poly.type
_entity_poly.pdbx_seq_one_letter_code
_entity_poly.pdbx_strand_id
1 'polypeptide(L)'
;MILAANTVNTIFATVVVFLIITLLLIAILLFVKQKLSPSGPVKIRINGEKEIEVSSGASLLTTLGNEKIFLPSACGGGGTCLQCECHVNSGGGEALPTETPHFSRKELKEGIRLACQVKVKQ
;
A
#
# COMPACT_ATOMS: atom_id res chain seq x y z
N MET A 1 -10.54 36.69 44.72
CA MET A 1 -10.89 36.73 43.28
C MET A 1 -9.66 36.77 42.36
N ILE A 2 -8.58 37.48 42.70
CA ILE A 2 -7.37 37.61 41.86
C ILE A 2 -6.55 36.30 41.76
N LEU A 3 -6.42 35.53 42.84
CA LEU A 3 -5.70 34.24 42.80
C LEU A 3 -6.38 33.20 41.89
N ALA A 4 -7.71 33.12 41.89
CA ALA A 4 -8.45 32.17 41.05
C ALA A 4 -8.31 32.47 39.55
N ALA A 5 -8.30 33.75 39.16
CA ALA A 5 -8.10 34.17 37.77
C ALA A 5 -6.69 33.80 37.25
N ASN A 6 -5.65 33.91 38.10
CA ASN A 6 -4.30 33.52 37.73
C ASN A 6 -4.14 32.00 37.58
N THR A 7 -4.81 31.20 38.41
CA THR A 7 -4.79 29.73 38.30
C THR A 7 -5.52 29.23 37.05
N VAL A 8 -6.66 29.85 36.70
CA VAL A 8 -7.37 29.51 35.45
C VAL A 8 -6.52 29.85 34.23
N ASN A 9 -5.84 31.00 34.24
CA ASN A 9 -4.94 31.39 33.15
C ASN A 9 -3.73 30.45 33.01
N THR A 10 -3.11 29.99 34.10
CA THR A 10 -1.99 29.04 34.02
C THR A 10 -2.43 27.65 33.56
N ILE A 11 -3.61 27.18 33.97
CA ILE A 11 -4.18 25.92 33.46
C ILE A 11 -4.47 26.05 31.96
N PHE A 12 -5.10 27.14 31.53
CA PHE A 12 -5.38 27.35 30.11
C PHE A 12 -4.10 27.45 29.28
N ALA A 13 -3.09 28.19 29.74
CA ALA A 13 -1.81 28.32 29.06
C ALA A 13 -1.08 26.97 28.93
N THR A 14 -1.06 26.15 29.99
CA THR A 14 -0.40 24.83 29.94
C THR A 14 -1.12 23.86 29.00
N VAL A 15 -2.46 23.86 28.97
CA VAL A 15 -3.25 23.07 28.03
C VAL A 15 -2.99 23.49 26.58
N VAL A 16 -2.97 24.79 26.30
CA VAL A 16 -2.70 25.32 24.94
C VAL A 16 -1.29 24.96 24.47
N VAL A 17 -0.28 25.15 25.33
CA VAL A 17 1.11 24.80 24.99
C VAL A 17 1.25 23.30 24.71
N PHE A 18 0.65 22.46 25.55
CA PHE A 18 0.71 21.00 25.35
C PHE A 18 -0.02 20.57 24.06
N LEU A 19 -1.17 21.19 23.77
CA LEU A 19 -1.91 20.95 22.53
C LEU A 19 -1.08 21.32 21.29
N ILE A 20 -0.41 22.47 21.31
CA ILE A 20 0.45 22.90 20.19
C ILE A 20 1.61 21.93 19.98
N ILE A 21 2.28 21.50 21.06
CA ILE A 21 3.41 20.56 20.97
C ILE A 21 2.95 19.21 20.40
N THR A 22 1.82 18.69 20.87
CA THR A 22 1.27 17.41 20.39
C THR A 22 0.83 17.48 18.93
N LEU A 23 0.14 18.56 18.51
CA LEU A 23 -0.23 18.76 17.12
C LEU A 23 0.98 18.91 16.21
N LEU A 24 2.02 19.64 16.65
CA LEU A 24 3.25 19.82 15.90
C LEU A 24 3.98 18.49 15.69
N LEU A 25 4.04 17.64 16.73
CA LEU A 25 4.62 16.30 16.61
C LEU A 25 3.85 15.42 15.62
N ILE A 26 2.51 15.40 15.69
CA ILE A 26 1.66 14.63 14.76
C ILE A 26 1.85 15.12 13.32
N ALA A 27 1.91 16.44 13.11
CA ALA A 27 2.13 17.03 11.79
C ALA A 27 3.48 16.59 11.18
N ILE A 28 4.55 16.58 11.97
CA ILE A 28 5.87 16.09 11.54
C ILE A 28 5.82 14.61 11.18
N LEU A 29 5.18 13.77 12.02
CA LEU A 29 5.07 12.33 11.76
C LEU A 29 4.28 12.05 10.47
N LEU A 30 3.20 12.79 10.22
CA LEU A 30 2.42 12.66 8.99
C LEU A 30 3.20 13.14 7.75
N PHE A 31 3.94 14.24 7.85
CA PHE A 31 4.79 14.75 6.77
C PHE A 31 5.88 13.72 6.38
N VAL A 32 6.54 13.14 7.39
CA VAL A 32 7.55 12.09 7.19
C VAL A 32 6.93 10.84 6.56
N LYS A 33 5.76 10.39 7.03
CA LYS A 33 5.04 9.25 6.45
C LYS A 33 4.68 9.48 4.98
N GLN A 34 4.20 10.68 4.63
CA GLN A 34 3.84 11.01 3.25
C GLN A 34 5.05 11.00 2.32
N LYS A 35 6.24 11.39 2.81
CA LYS A 35 7.46 11.44 2.00
C LYS A 35 8.21 10.09 1.95
N LEU A 36 8.16 9.29 3.00
CA LEU A 36 8.80 7.97 3.06
C LEU A 36 7.94 6.83 2.49
N SER A 37 6.62 7.00 2.40
CA SER A 37 5.73 6.03 1.77
C SER A 37 5.55 6.38 0.29
N PRO A 38 6.21 5.66 -0.64
CA PRO A 38 6.04 5.91 -2.06
C PRO A 38 4.62 5.49 -2.49
N SER A 39 3.73 6.48 -2.57
CA SER A 39 2.36 6.36 -3.10
C SER A 39 2.20 7.08 -4.44
N GLY A 40 3.30 7.22 -5.19
CA GLY A 40 3.27 7.81 -6.54
C GLY A 40 2.43 6.96 -7.51
N PRO A 41 1.83 7.57 -8.54
CA PRO A 41 1.14 6.83 -9.58
C PRO A 41 2.13 5.92 -10.32
N VAL A 42 1.75 4.66 -10.48
CA VAL A 42 2.52 3.64 -11.22
C VAL A 42 1.77 3.31 -12.49
N LYS A 43 2.52 3.20 -13.59
CA LYS A 43 1.98 2.76 -14.88
C LYS A 43 2.07 1.26 -14.99
N ILE A 44 0.94 0.61 -15.21
CA ILE A 44 0.89 -0.82 -15.52
C ILE A 44 0.50 -0.97 -16.99
N ARG A 45 1.32 -1.73 -17.73
CA ARG A 45 1.02 -2.12 -19.11
C ARG A 45 0.51 -3.55 -19.13
N ILE A 46 -0.69 -3.73 -19.66
CA ILE A 46 -1.37 -5.02 -19.74
C ILE A 46 -1.34 -5.46 -21.20
N ASN A 47 -0.72 -6.62 -21.44
CA ASN A 47 -0.59 -7.25 -22.77
C ASN A 47 -0.05 -6.33 -23.89
N GLY A 48 0.67 -5.26 -23.54
CA GLY A 48 1.23 -4.30 -24.50
C GLY A 48 0.24 -3.32 -25.13
N GLU A 49 -1.07 -3.49 -24.91
CA GLU A 49 -2.12 -2.68 -25.54
C GLU A 49 -2.74 -1.64 -24.61
N LYS A 50 -2.89 -1.98 -23.33
CA LYS A 50 -3.61 -1.15 -22.36
C LYS A 50 -2.66 -0.63 -21.28
N GLU A 51 -2.60 0.69 -21.12
CA GLU A 51 -1.81 1.36 -20.10
C GLU A 51 -2.76 2.02 -19.09
N ILE A 52 -2.59 1.69 -17.81
CA ILE A 52 -3.39 2.22 -16.70
C ILE A 52 -2.46 2.90 -15.69
N GLU A 53 -2.89 4.05 -15.17
CA GLU A 53 -2.22 4.74 -14.08
C GLU A 53 -2.94 4.44 -12.76
N VAL A 54 -2.26 3.79 -11.84
CA VAL A 54 -2.84 3.30 -10.59
C VAL A 54 -1.97 3.64 -9.40
N SER A 55 -2.56 3.73 -8.21
CA SER A 55 -1.82 3.95 -6.97
C SER A 55 -1.01 2.71 -6.57
N SER A 56 0.24 2.89 -6.17
CA SER A 56 1.04 1.82 -5.57
C SER A 56 0.50 1.37 -4.21
N GLY A 57 0.80 0.12 -3.82
CA GLY A 57 0.57 -0.42 -2.48
C GLY A 57 -0.47 -1.53 -2.41
N ALA A 58 -1.43 -1.58 -3.33
CA ALA A 58 -2.40 -2.67 -3.45
C ALA A 58 -1.82 -3.88 -4.20
N SER A 59 -2.51 -5.03 -4.13
CA SER A 59 -2.15 -6.20 -4.93
C SER A 59 -2.52 -5.98 -6.41
N LEU A 60 -1.86 -6.69 -7.32
CA LEU A 60 -2.21 -6.68 -8.74
C LEU A 60 -3.68 -7.10 -8.96
N LEU A 61 -4.15 -8.11 -8.22
CA LEU A 61 -5.55 -8.59 -8.32
C LEU A 61 -6.56 -7.47 -8.03
N THR A 62 -6.41 -6.76 -6.91
CA THR A 62 -7.34 -5.69 -6.53
C THR A 62 -7.22 -4.49 -7.47
N THR A 63 -6.00 -4.17 -7.90
CA THR A 63 -5.73 -3.04 -8.79
C THR A 63 -6.35 -3.26 -10.17
N LEU A 64 -6.20 -4.45 -10.73
CA LEU A 64 -6.83 -4.84 -11.99
C LEU A 64 -8.36 -4.93 -11.86
N GLY A 65 -8.87 -5.47 -10.75
CA GLY A 65 -10.31 -5.53 -10.49
C GLY A 65 -10.97 -4.14 -10.45
N ASN A 66 -10.30 -3.14 -9.87
CA ASN A 66 -10.77 -1.75 -9.87
C ASN A 66 -10.82 -1.15 -11.28
N GLU A 67 -9.88 -1.52 -12.15
CA GLU A 67 -9.85 -1.15 -13.58
C GLU A 67 -10.76 -2.04 -14.46
N LYS A 68 -11.68 -2.78 -13.84
CA LYS A 68 -12.65 -3.68 -14.47
C LYS A 68 -12.01 -4.86 -15.24
N ILE A 69 -10.81 -5.26 -14.83
CA ILE A 69 -10.09 -6.43 -15.35
C ILE A 69 -10.08 -7.49 -14.25
N PHE A 70 -11.01 -8.44 -14.35
CA PHE A 70 -11.21 -9.44 -13.31
C PHE A 70 -10.37 -10.69 -13.60
N LEU A 71 -9.47 -11.01 -12.69
CA LEU A 71 -8.84 -12.33 -12.67
C LEU A 71 -9.70 -13.29 -11.83
N PRO A 72 -9.83 -14.56 -12.25
CA PRO A 72 -10.57 -15.55 -11.50
C PRO A 72 -9.91 -15.74 -10.12
N SER A 73 -10.69 -15.57 -9.06
CA SER A 73 -10.19 -15.67 -7.68
C SER A 73 -11.28 -16.18 -6.76
N ALA A 74 -11.22 -17.46 -6.39
CA ALA A 74 -12.12 -18.05 -5.41
C ALA A 74 -11.75 -17.72 -3.94
N CYS A 75 -10.48 -17.44 -3.63
CA CYS A 75 -9.99 -17.25 -2.24
C CYS A 75 -9.96 -15.79 -1.76
N GLY A 76 -10.43 -14.84 -2.57
CA GLY A 76 -10.42 -13.41 -2.20
C GLY A 76 -9.03 -12.80 -1.96
N GLY A 77 -7.96 -13.43 -2.46
CA GLY A 77 -6.59 -12.94 -2.32
C GLY A 77 -5.70 -13.69 -1.34
N GLY A 78 -6.19 -14.78 -0.74
CA GLY A 78 -5.41 -15.63 0.20
C GLY A 78 -4.26 -16.43 -0.42
N GLY A 79 -4.10 -16.43 -1.75
CA GLY A 79 -3.01 -17.15 -2.43
C GLY A 79 -3.17 -18.68 -2.47
N THR A 80 -4.31 -19.22 -2.01
CA THR A 80 -4.53 -20.67 -1.87
C THR A 80 -5.30 -21.30 -3.03
N CYS A 81 -6.07 -20.52 -3.81
CA CYS A 81 -6.87 -21.06 -4.91
C CYS A 81 -6.10 -21.19 -6.23
N LEU A 82 -4.91 -20.58 -6.36
CA LEU A 82 -4.04 -20.59 -7.55
C LEU A 82 -4.64 -20.07 -8.87
N GLN A 83 -5.92 -19.67 -8.87
CA GLN A 83 -6.59 -19.15 -10.05
C GLN A 83 -6.15 -17.73 -10.43
N CYS A 84 -5.59 -16.95 -9.50
CA CYS A 84 -5.16 -15.58 -9.72
C CYS A 84 -3.83 -15.49 -10.51
N GLU A 85 -3.52 -16.48 -11.36
CA GLU A 85 -2.27 -16.59 -12.11
C GLU A 85 -2.13 -15.45 -13.14
N CYS A 86 -0.93 -14.88 -13.21
CA CYS A 86 -0.58 -13.82 -14.14
C CYS A 86 0.92 -13.88 -14.49
N HIS A 87 1.28 -13.32 -15.65
CA HIS A 87 2.66 -13.18 -16.07
C HIS A 87 3.12 -11.75 -15.81
N VAL A 88 4.17 -11.59 -15.00
CA VAL A 88 4.76 -10.31 -14.66
C VAL A 88 6.16 -10.21 -15.24
N ASN A 89 6.27 -9.52 -16.38
CA ASN A 89 7.53 -9.39 -17.11
C ASN A 89 8.52 -8.42 -16.45
N SER A 90 8.03 -7.45 -15.66
CA SER A 90 8.84 -6.44 -14.98
C SER A 90 8.12 -5.84 -13.78
N GLY A 91 8.83 -5.51 -12.70
CA GLY A 91 8.32 -4.73 -11.56
C GLY A 91 7.60 -5.53 -10.45
N GLY A 92 7.43 -6.85 -10.60
CA GLY A 92 6.70 -7.70 -9.65
C GLY A 92 7.47 -8.16 -8.40
N GLY A 93 8.71 -7.69 -8.20
CA GLY A 93 9.59 -8.15 -7.10
C GLY A 93 10.01 -9.63 -7.24
N GLU A 94 10.45 -10.26 -6.14
CA GLU A 94 10.84 -11.68 -6.08
C GLU A 94 9.67 -12.61 -5.69
N ALA A 95 9.79 -13.90 -6.00
CA ALA A 95 8.80 -14.92 -5.68
C ALA A 95 8.58 -14.98 -4.18
N LEU A 96 7.34 -14.77 -3.73
CA LEU A 96 7.05 -14.90 -2.30
C LEU A 96 7.05 -16.39 -1.91
N PRO A 97 7.43 -16.74 -0.68
CA PRO A 97 7.37 -18.13 -0.19
C PRO A 97 5.98 -18.78 -0.30
N THR A 98 4.93 -17.97 -0.40
CA THR A 98 3.55 -18.41 -0.63
C THR A 98 3.31 -18.89 -2.06
N GLU A 99 4.09 -18.42 -3.04
CA GLU A 99 3.99 -18.80 -4.45
C GLU A 99 4.95 -19.94 -4.81
N THR A 100 6.13 -19.97 -4.17
CA THR A 100 7.21 -20.94 -4.41
C THR A 100 6.79 -22.42 -4.39
N PRO A 101 5.88 -22.91 -3.52
CA PRO A 101 5.48 -24.32 -3.53
C PRO A 101 4.54 -24.68 -4.68
N HIS A 102 3.94 -23.68 -5.35
CA HIS A 102 2.93 -23.90 -6.39
C HIS A 102 3.49 -23.84 -7.81
N PHE A 103 4.64 -23.19 -7.99
CA PHE A 103 5.30 -23.06 -9.30
C PHE A 103 6.69 -23.66 -9.30
N SER A 104 7.09 -24.19 -10.44
CA SER A 104 8.46 -24.64 -10.68
C SER A 104 9.43 -23.45 -10.78
N ARG A 105 10.72 -23.73 -10.56
CA ARG A 105 11.77 -22.71 -10.73
C ARG A 105 11.87 -22.17 -12.16
N LYS A 106 11.36 -22.89 -13.17
CA LYS A 106 11.34 -22.42 -14.56
C LYS A 106 10.20 -21.42 -14.77
N GLU A 107 9.00 -21.75 -14.31
CA GLU A 107 7.82 -20.88 -14.39
C GLU A 107 8.02 -19.56 -13.63
N LEU A 108 8.62 -19.61 -12.44
CA LEU A 108 8.96 -18.40 -11.69
C LEU A 108 9.99 -17.51 -12.41
N LYS A 109 10.88 -18.11 -13.22
CA LYS A 109 11.84 -17.36 -14.06
C LYS A 109 11.18 -16.77 -15.31
N GLU A 110 10.14 -17.43 -15.82
CA GLU A 110 9.30 -16.92 -16.92
C GLU A 110 8.33 -15.82 -16.46
N GLY A 111 8.29 -15.53 -15.15
CA GLY A 111 7.51 -14.44 -14.57
C GLY A 111 6.09 -14.85 -14.17
N ILE A 112 5.78 -16.15 -14.10
CA ILE A 112 4.49 -16.64 -13.60
C ILE A 112 4.37 -16.34 -12.11
N ARG A 113 3.27 -15.68 -11.73
CA ARG A 113 3.00 -15.18 -10.38
C ARG A 113 1.52 -15.22 -10.02
N LEU A 114 1.24 -15.16 -8.73
CA LEU A 114 -0.12 -14.95 -8.23
C LEU A 114 -0.38 -13.43 -8.11
N ALA A 115 -1.26 -12.90 -8.96
CA ALA A 115 -1.64 -11.47 -8.94
C ALA A 115 -2.12 -11.00 -7.57
N CYS A 116 -2.66 -11.91 -6.75
CA CYS A 116 -3.11 -11.62 -5.41
C CYS A 116 -2.00 -11.42 -4.37
N GLN A 117 -0.80 -11.97 -4.62
CA GLN A 117 0.35 -11.86 -3.72
C GLN A 117 1.35 -10.78 -4.18
N VAL A 118 1.38 -10.49 -5.49
CA VAL A 118 2.23 -9.44 -6.05
C VAL A 118 1.68 -8.06 -5.70
N LYS A 119 2.50 -7.22 -5.05
CA LYS A 119 2.17 -5.83 -4.73
C LYS A 119 2.63 -4.90 -5.85
N VAL A 120 1.76 -3.96 -6.23
CA VAL A 120 2.11 -2.89 -7.17
C VAL A 120 3.03 -1.91 -6.46
N LYS A 121 4.32 -1.94 -6.80
CA LYS A 121 5.35 -1.01 -6.31
C LYS A 121 6.21 -0.57 -7.48
N GLN A 122 6.80 0.62 -7.37
CA GLN A 122 7.88 1.06 -8.27
C GLN A 122 9.14 0.25 -8.03
#